data_AF-A0AAD1XRH6-F1
#
_entry.id   AF-A0AAD1XRH6-F1
#
_cell.length_a   1.000
_cell.length_b   1.000
_cell.length_c   1.000
_cell.angle_alpha   90.00
_cell.angle_beta   90.00
_cell.angle_gamma   90.00
#
_symmetry.space_group_name_H-M   'P 1'
#
loop_
_entity.id
_entity.type
_entity.pdbx_description
1 polymer ?
#
loop_
_entity_poly.entity_id
_entity_poly.type
_entity_poly.pdbx_seq_one_letter_code
_entity_poly.pdbx_strand_id
1 'polypeptide(L)'
;MGCGSSTGADGKICMKKTKLPAVDEFFDDVQGFCDEVYAIQDPIESAEDKLLYDTDFHHTDGANVKHAIVGIVFRVASLGNLDNLDKFVKITDKEPFISLDASSASSEASASIDAANDYINSVISAKDRIEPLADKAQKFAEKAPELPGKAKDELGKAAGLGTMDKIRAVRNTTGNVRAIAKLPTVITDFKDCVMEAITNIQSAVKELNSKKAKLNDIGKKCSSKGLTTAMACYQECGDPIPKTGKKPGAKAGKKPKK
;
A
#
# COMPACT_ATOMS: atom_id res chain seq x y z
N MET A 1 -6.16 -5.17 5.20
CA MET A 1 -7.06 -4.18 5.84
C MET A 1 -6.89 -2.92 5.04
N GLY A 2 -7.95 -2.26 4.57
CA GLY A 2 -7.77 -1.09 3.70
C GLY A 2 -7.35 0.12 4.53
N CYS A 3 -6.11 0.57 4.39
CA CYS A 3 -5.58 1.80 4.97
C CYS A 3 -6.34 3.02 4.39
N GLY A 4 -7.44 3.40 5.02
CA GLY A 4 -8.42 4.31 4.41
C GLY A 4 -8.80 5.49 5.29
N SER A 5 -7.89 6.44 5.45
CA SER A 5 -8.17 7.76 6.03
C SER A 5 -8.81 8.64 4.94
N SER A 6 -10.13 8.81 4.95
CA SER A 6 -10.86 9.54 3.91
C SER A 6 -10.91 11.06 4.17
N THR A 7 -10.67 11.87 3.13
CA THR A 7 -11.53 13.02 2.78
C THR A 7 -11.36 13.46 1.31
N GLY A 8 -12.16 12.85 0.42
CA GLY A 8 -12.30 13.10 -1.02
C GLY A 8 -13.16 11.99 -1.67
N ALA A 9 -13.65 12.12 -2.91
CA ALA A 9 -14.36 11.01 -3.61
C ALA A 9 -13.45 9.79 -3.84
N ASP A 10 -12.14 10.02 -3.77
CA ASP A 10 -11.00 9.11 -3.78
C ASP A 10 -10.21 9.12 -2.46
N GLY A 11 -10.60 9.95 -1.48
CA GLY A 11 -9.91 10.10 -0.20
C GLY A 11 -8.68 11.02 -0.22
N LYS A 12 -8.29 11.56 -1.38
CA LYS A 12 -7.05 12.35 -1.53
C LYS A 12 -7.20 13.78 -1.02
N ILE A 13 -6.13 14.29 -0.41
CA ILE A 13 -6.00 15.67 0.04
C ILE A 13 -5.65 16.54 -1.17
N CYS A 14 -6.52 17.50 -1.47
CA CYS A 14 -6.30 18.48 -2.54
C CYS A 14 -6.36 19.91 -1.99
N MET A 15 -5.32 20.70 -2.28
CA MET A 15 -5.27 22.11 -1.92
C MET A 15 -6.13 22.96 -2.85
N LYS A 16 -6.95 23.85 -2.26
CA LYS A 16 -7.81 24.76 -3.02
C LYS A 16 -7.13 26.11 -3.23
N LYS A 17 -7.07 26.57 -4.48
CA LYS A 17 -6.54 27.89 -4.83
C LYS A 17 -7.34 29.04 -4.20
N THR A 18 -6.64 30.10 -3.82
CA THR A 18 -7.18 31.27 -3.13
C THR A 18 -7.16 32.54 -3.97
N LYS A 19 -6.42 32.55 -5.09
CA LYS A 19 -6.09 33.74 -5.90
C LYS A 19 -5.18 34.74 -5.17
N LEU A 20 -4.51 34.30 -4.10
CA LEU A 20 -3.53 35.07 -3.33
C LEU A 20 -2.15 34.44 -3.59
N PRO A 21 -1.30 35.04 -4.44
CA PRO A 21 -0.09 34.38 -4.93
C PRO A 21 0.82 33.80 -3.84
N ALA A 22 1.09 34.54 -2.75
CA ALA A 22 2.01 34.04 -1.73
C ALA A 22 1.41 32.92 -0.88
N VAL A 23 0.08 32.87 -0.77
CA VAL A 23 -0.63 31.77 -0.08
C VAL A 23 -0.72 30.55 -1.01
N ASP A 24 -0.98 30.77 -2.30
CA ASP A 24 -1.13 29.73 -3.30
C ASP A 24 0.18 29.03 -3.64
N GLU A 25 1.33 29.71 -3.55
CA GLU A 25 2.66 29.11 -3.69
C GLU A 25 2.91 28.06 -2.61
N PHE A 26 2.64 28.38 -1.33
CA PHE A 26 2.75 27.41 -0.24
C PHE A 26 1.78 26.23 -0.42
N PHE A 27 0.57 26.48 -0.93
CA PHE A 27 -0.38 25.42 -1.23
C PHE A 27 0.05 24.53 -2.39
N ASP A 28 0.78 25.05 -3.38
CA ASP A 28 1.37 24.23 -4.44
C ASP A 28 2.47 23.32 -3.90
N ASP A 29 3.33 23.82 -3.01
CA ASP A 29 4.35 23.00 -2.35
C ASP A 29 3.73 21.84 -1.56
N VAL A 30 2.66 22.14 -0.82
CA VAL A 30 1.90 21.13 -0.06
C VAL A 30 1.22 20.14 -1.02
N GLN A 31 0.66 20.61 -2.14
CA GLN A 31 0.03 19.72 -3.11
C GLN A 31 1.06 18.78 -3.72
N GLY A 32 2.21 19.29 -4.14
CA GLY A 32 3.30 18.47 -4.68
C GLY A 32 3.80 17.44 -3.67
N PHE A 33 3.80 17.78 -2.37
CA PHE A 33 4.06 16.80 -1.31
C PHE A 33 2.98 15.72 -1.22
N CYS A 34 1.69 16.08 -1.23
CA CYS A 34 0.60 15.09 -1.22
C CYS A 34 0.70 14.16 -2.43
N ASP A 35 0.99 14.71 -3.61
CA ASP A 35 1.15 13.95 -4.85
C ASP A 35 2.34 12.97 -4.77
N GLU A 36 3.45 13.40 -4.16
CA GLU A 36 4.60 12.53 -3.90
C GLU A 36 4.22 11.34 -2.99
N VAL A 37 3.46 11.59 -1.93
CA VAL A 37 2.98 10.53 -1.01
C VAL A 37 2.11 9.53 -1.78
N TYR A 38 1.13 10.02 -2.56
CA TYR A 38 0.24 9.16 -3.34
C TYR A 38 0.97 8.37 -4.43
N ALA A 39 2.01 8.94 -5.03
CA ALA A 39 2.84 8.24 -6.01
C ALA A 39 3.61 7.04 -5.40
N ILE A 40 3.74 6.97 -4.07
CA ILE A 40 4.35 5.84 -3.35
C ILE A 40 3.28 4.90 -2.80
N GLN A 41 2.20 5.45 -2.23
CA GLN A 41 1.14 4.67 -1.62
C GLN A 41 0.30 3.90 -2.66
N ASP A 42 -0.12 4.57 -3.74
CA ASP A 42 -1.02 3.97 -4.73
C ASP A 42 -0.45 2.67 -5.35
N PRO A 43 0.85 2.59 -5.74
CA PRO A 43 1.44 1.33 -6.21
C PRO A 43 1.39 0.18 -5.20
N ILE A 44 1.57 0.45 -3.91
CA ILE A 44 1.53 -0.58 -2.85
C ILE A 44 0.13 -1.15 -2.74
N GLU A 45 -0.89 -0.28 -2.63
CA GLU A 45 -2.29 -0.70 -2.51
C GLU A 45 -2.74 -1.48 -3.75
N SER A 46 -2.39 -0.98 -4.94
CA SER A 46 -2.69 -1.64 -6.21
C SER A 46 -2.01 -3.01 -6.32
N ALA A 47 -0.75 -3.12 -5.92
CA ALA A 47 -0.02 -4.37 -5.94
C ALA A 47 -0.54 -5.37 -4.88
N GLU A 48 -0.96 -4.91 -3.70
CA GLU A 48 -1.62 -5.74 -2.68
C GLU A 48 -2.92 -6.32 -3.22
N ASP A 49 -3.81 -5.46 -3.75
CA ASP A 49 -5.09 -5.88 -4.30
C ASP A 49 -4.90 -6.88 -5.44
N LYS A 50 -3.96 -6.61 -6.35
CA LYS A 50 -3.59 -7.52 -7.45
C LYS A 50 -3.09 -8.86 -6.91
N LEU A 51 -2.18 -8.85 -5.94
CA LEU A 51 -1.65 -10.06 -5.33
C LEU A 51 -2.76 -10.90 -4.69
N LEU A 52 -3.67 -10.29 -3.92
CA LEU A 52 -4.79 -11.00 -3.28
C LEU A 52 -5.84 -11.49 -4.29
N TYR A 53 -6.03 -10.78 -5.41
CA TYR A 53 -6.86 -11.21 -6.52
C TYR A 53 -6.27 -12.42 -7.24
N ASP A 54 -5.02 -12.32 -7.69
CA ASP A 54 -4.31 -13.33 -8.48
C ASP A 54 -4.02 -14.62 -7.68
N THR A 55 -4.24 -14.60 -6.36
CA THR A 55 -4.05 -15.74 -5.47
C THR A 55 -5.35 -16.26 -4.86
N ASP A 56 -6.51 -15.68 -5.22
CA ASP A 56 -7.86 -15.96 -4.69
C ASP A 56 -8.08 -15.65 -3.19
N PHE A 57 -7.09 -15.05 -2.50
CA PHE A 57 -7.24 -14.73 -1.07
C PHE A 57 -8.16 -13.55 -0.77
N HIS A 58 -8.51 -12.73 -1.77
CA HIS A 58 -9.45 -11.62 -1.60
C HIS A 58 -10.87 -12.05 -1.14
N HIS A 59 -11.22 -13.34 -1.30
CA HIS A 59 -12.47 -13.93 -0.83
C HIS A 59 -12.37 -14.61 0.54
N THR A 60 -11.18 -14.71 1.12
CA THR A 60 -10.96 -15.44 2.37
C THR A 60 -10.89 -14.48 3.54
N ASP A 61 -11.84 -14.61 4.49
CA ASP A 61 -11.85 -13.72 5.65
C ASP A 61 -10.64 -13.98 6.56
N GLY A 62 -10.05 -12.90 7.07
CA GLY A 62 -8.79 -12.92 7.81
C GLY A 62 -7.52 -13.17 6.99
N ALA A 63 -7.63 -13.47 5.69
CA ALA A 63 -6.45 -13.58 4.83
C ALA A 63 -5.77 -12.22 4.60
N ASN A 64 -4.47 -12.28 4.34
CA ASN A 64 -3.59 -11.15 4.09
C ASN A 64 -2.42 -11.59 3.18
N VAL A 65 -1.52 -10.65 2.87
CA VAL A 65 -0.39 -10.88 1.96
C VAL A 65 0.53 -12.04 2.39
N LYS A 66 0.70 -12.27 3.70
CA LYS A 66 1.48 -13.42 4.20
C LYS A 66 0.97 -14.73 3.59
N HIS A 67 -0.34 -14.96 3.70
CA HIS A 67 -0.99 -16.18 3.22
C HIS A 67 -0.88 -16.31 1.69
N ALA A 68 -1.01 -15.20 0.96
CA ALA A 68 -0.84 -15.14 -0.49
C ALA A 68 0.58 -15.54 -0.93
N ILE A 69 1.62 -14.93 -0.34
CA ILE A 69 3.02 -15.23 -0.67
C ILE A 69 3.35 -16.71 -0.38
N VAL A 70 2.97 -17.22 0.79
CA VAL A 70 3.22 -18.63 1.14
C VAL A 70 2.44 -19.57 0.21
N GLY A 71 1.19 -19.24 -0.12
CA GLY A 71 0.36 -20.01 -1.05
C GLY A 71 0.97 -20.09 -2.44
N ILE A 72 1.57 -19.00 -2.94
CA ILE A 72 2.29 -19.00 -4.23
C ILE A 72 3.45 -19.99 -4.18
N VAL A 73 4.27 -19.98 -3.12
CA VAL A 73 5.41 -20.91 -3.01
C VAL A 73 4.94 -22.36 -2.93
N PHE A 74 3.86 -22.65 -2.20
CA PHE A 74 3.28 -24.00 -2.17
C PHE A 74 2.73 -24.43 -3.52
N ARG A 75 2.12 -23.50 -4.26
CA ARG A 75 1.64 -23.75 -5.61
C ARG A 75 2.80 -24.04 -6.56
N VAL A 76 3.87 -23.25 -6.54
CA VAL A 76 5.08 -23.49 -7.34
C VAL A 76 5.68 -24.84 -7.00
N ALA A 77 5.78 -25.19 -5.71
CA ALA A 77 6.23 -26.50 -5.25
C ALA A 77 5.37 -27.66 -5.83
N SER A 78 4.07 -27.43 -6.04
CA SER A 78 3.16 -28.43 -6.61
C SER A 78 3.36 -28.71 -8.11
N LEU A 79 4.03 -27.82 -8.83
CA LEU A 79 4.29 -27.96 -10.28
C LEU A 79 5.42 -28.95 -10.61
N GLY A 80 6.00 -29.60 -9.60
CA GLY A 80 6.78 -30.83 -9.79
C GLY A 80 8.25 -30.66 -10.16
N ASN A 81 8.79 -29.43 -10.14
CA ASN A 81 10.22 -29.16 -10.43
C ASN A 81 10.98 -28.67 -9.17
N LEU A 82 10.86 -29.46 -8.10
CA LEU A 82 11.32 -29.12 -6.75
C LEU A 82 12.85 -29.14 -6.56
N ASP A 83 13.57 -29.91 -7.39
CA ASP A 83 15.05 -29.90 -7.40
C ASP A 83 15.60 -28.52 -7.80
N ASN A 84 14.73 -27.64 -8.31
CA ASN A 84 15.03 -26.26 -8.67
C ASN A 84 14.31 -25.25 -7.75
N LEU A 85 13.72 -25.65 -6.63
CA LEU A 85 12.95 -24.73 -5.77
C LEU A 85 13.80 -23.55 -5.25
N ASP A 86 15.07 -23.78 -4.93
CA ASP A 86 16.01 -22.70 -4.56
C ASP A 86 16.34 -21.76 -5.76
N LYS A 87 16.04 -22.18 -7.01
CA LYS A 87 16.08 -21.30 -8.19
C LYS A 87 14.82 -20.44 -8.30
N PHE A 88 13.66 -20.98 -7.91
CA PHE A 88 12.37 -20.30 -7.95
C PHE A 88 12.14 -19.36 -6.77
N VAL A 89 12.66 -19.71 -5.59
CA VAL A 89 12.40 -18.99 -4.34
C VAL A 89 13.72 -18.76 -3.62
N LYS A 90 14.17 -17.51 -3.63
CA LYS A 90 15.33 -17.08 -2.86
C LYS A 90 14.84 -16.38 -1.61
N ILE A 91 15.00 -17.04 -0.47
CA ILE A 91 14.72 -16.46 0.85
C ILE A 91 16.03 -15.95 1.42
N THR A 92 16.05 -14.69 1.83
CA THR A 92 17.23 -14.02 2.35
C THR A 92 16.90 -13.27 3.64
N ASP A 93 17.88 -13.13 4.53
CA ASP A 93 17.70 -12.33 5.76
C ASP A 93 17.75 -10.81 5.48
N LYS A 94 18.18 -10.43 4.27
CA LYS A 94 18.23 -9.05 3.78
C LYS A 94 17.12 -8.80 2.77
N GLU A 95 16.72 -7.54 2.65
CA GLU A 95 15.80 -7.07 1.60
C GLU A 95 16.26 -7.54 0.21
N PRO A 96 15.36 -8.09 -0.62
CA PRO A 96 13.90 -8.04 -0.51
C PRO A 96 13.23 -9.10 0.39
N PHE A 97 14.00 -9.83 1.20
CA PHE A 97 13.61 -10.95 2.08
C PHE A 97 13.15 -12.21 1.34
N ILE A 98 12.42 -12.03 0.24
CA ILE A 98 12.02 -13.09 -0.67
C ILE A 98 12.07 -12.56 -2.11
N SER A 99 12.62 -13.36 -3.00
CA SER A 99 12.60 -13.11 -4.45
C SER A 99 12.09 -14.37 -5.14
N LEU A 100 11.09 -14.19 -6.00
CA LEU A 100 10.42 -15.26 -6.71
C LEU A 100 10.75 -15.17 -8.21
N ASP A 101 11.20 -16.26 -8.82
CA ASP A 101 11.55 -16.30 -10.25
C ASP A 101 10.39 -16.89 -11.06
N ALA A 102 9.81 -16.07 -11.95
CA ALA A 102 8.71 -16.46 -12.84
C ALA A 102 9.17 -17.20 -14.11
N SER A 103 10.46 -17.16 -14.46
CA SER A 103 10.98 -17.55 -15.79
C SER A 103 10.73 -19.00 -16.17
N SER A 104 10.56 -19.88 -15.18
CA SER A 104 10.28 -21.30 -15.37
C SER A 104 8.92 -21.74 -14.82
N ALA A 105 8.05 -20.79 -14.45
CA ALA A 105 6.70 -21.07 -13.96
C ALA A 105 5.71 -21.21 -15.13
N SER A 106 4.59 -21.92 -14.91
CA SER A 106 3.46 -21.87 -15.85
C SER A 106 2.88 -20.44 -15.91
N SER A 107 2.20 -20.09 -17.01
CA SER A 107 1.64 -18.74 -17.22
C SER A 107 0.71 -18.25 -16.10
N GLU A 108 0.03 -19.16 -15.40
CA GLU A 108 -0.83 -18.82 -14.27
C GLU A 108 -0.01 -18.55 -12.99
N ALA A 109 1.00 -19.38 -12.72
CA ALA A 109 1.88 -19.18 -11.56
C ALA A 109 2.79 -17.96 -11.74
N SER A 110 3.19 -17.63 -12.97
CA SER A 110 3.99 -16.44 -13.27
C SER A 110 3.25 -15.16 -12.92
N ALA A 111 1.94 -15.07 -13.18
CA ALA A 111 1.15 -13.88 -12.86
C ALA A 111 1.12 -13.59 -11.35
N SER A 112 0.85 -14.60 -10.52
CA SER A 112 0.86 -14.43 -9.06
C SER A 112 2.27 -14.15 -8.52
N ILE A 113 3.32 -14.75 -9.11
CA ILE A 113 4.72 -14.46 -8.78
C ILE A 113 5.06 -13.00 -9.08
N ASP A 114 4.70 -12.50 -10.27
CA ASP A 114 4.95 -11.12 -10.67
C ASP A 114 4.22 -10.15 -9.75
N ALA A 115 2.95 -10.43 -9.41
CA ALA A 115 2.19 -9.63 -8.45
C ALA A 115 2.85 -9.59 -7.05
N ALA A 116 3.40 -10.72 -6.59
CA ALA A 116 4.12 -10.75 -5.32
C ALA A 116 5.42 -9.92 -5.37
N ASN A 117 6.20 -10.05 -6.45
CA ASN A 117 7.42 -9.26 -6.65
C ASN A 117 7.11 -7.76 -6.75
N ASP A 118 6.07 -7.37 -7.50
CA ASP A 118 5.60 -5.99 -7.62
C ASP A 118 5.27 -5.40 -6.24
N TYR A 119 4.53 -6.15 -5.41
CA TYR A 119 4.18 -5.74 -4.06
C TYR A 119 5.41 -5.58 -3.16
N ILE A 120 6.28 -6.60 -3.11
CA ILE A 120 7.50 -6.59 -2.29
C ILE A 120 8.39 -5.41 -2.67
N ASN A 121 8.64 -5.21 -3.96
CA ASN A 121 9.47 -4.12 -4.45
C ASN A 121 8.87 -2.75 -4.12
N SER A 122 7.54 -2.59 -4.27
CA SER A 122 6.84 -1.35 -3.93
C SER A 122 6.99 -1.02 -2.44
N VAL A 123 6.79 -1.99 -1.55
CA VAL A 123 6.93 -1.84 -0.09
C VAL A 123 8.37 -1.45 0.29
N ILE A 124 9.37 -2.14 -0.26
CA ILE A 124 10.78 -1.85 0.04
C ILE A 124 11.16 -0.45 -0.45
N SER A 125 10.74 -0.08 -1.66
CA SER A 125 11.02 1.26 -2.22
C SER A 125 10.38 2.39 -1.39
N ALA A 126 9.28 2.11 -0.71
CA ALA A 126 8.58 3.07 0.13
C ALA A 126 9.25 3.25 1.50
N LYS A 127 9.78 2.16 2.08
CA LYS A 127 10.36 2.14 3.42
C LYS A 127 11.35 3.30 3.67
N ASP A 128 12.30 3.48 2.76
CA ASP A 128 13.37 4.49 2.91
C ASP A 128 12.88 5.93 2.64
N ARG A 129 11.68 6.10 2.08
CA ARG A 129 11.10 7.40 1.75
C ARG A 129 10.18 7.95 2.83
N ILE A 130 9.73 7.11 3.77
CA ILE A 130 8.72 7.51 4.77
C ILE A 130 9.24 8.53 5.76
N GLU A 131 10.45 8.34 6.31
CA GLU A 131 10.96 9.25 7.35
C GLU A 131 11.17 10.68 6.81
N PRO A 132 11.78 10.89 5.63
CA PRO A 132 11.83 12.22 5.02
C PRO A 132 10.46 12.85 4.77
N LEU A 133 9.44 12.05 4.43
CA LEU A 133 8.08 12.54 4.23
C LEU A 133 7.42 12.95 5.56
N ALA A 134 7.70 12.23 6.64
CA ALA A 134 7.20 12.57 7.98
C ALA A 134 7.73 13.93 8.44
N ASP A 135 9.04 14.16 8.30
CA ASP A 135 9.66 15.45 8.62
C ASP A 135 9.09 16.60 7.78
N LYS A 136 8.86 16.35 6.49
CA LYS A 136 8.30 17.34 5.57
C LYS A 136 6.84 17.66 5.91
N ALA A 137 6.02 16.66 6.22
CA ALA A 137 4.65 16.84 6.70
C ALA A 137 4.60 17.68 7.98
N GLN A 138 5.48 17.39 8.94
CA GLN A 138 5.57 18.11 10.21
C GLN A 138 5.91 19.59 9.98
N LYS A 139 6.89 19.90 9.11
CA LYS A 139 7.24 21.27 8.75
C LYS A 139 6.08 22.03 8.09
N PHE A 140 5.28 21.37 7.25
CA PHE A 140 4.09 22.00 6.67
C PHE A 140 3.03 22.27 7.74
N ALA A 141 2.78 21.31 8.63
CA ALA A 141 1.84 21.45 9.73
C ALA A 141 2.20 22.61 10.68
N GLU A 142 3.49 22.81 10.96
CA GLU A 142 3.99 23.92 11.79
C GLU A 142 3.82 25.29 11.15
N LYS A 143 3.91 25.39 9.82
CA LYS A 143 3.74 26.64 9.07
C LYS A 143 2.27 27.00 8.81
N ALA A 144 1.38 26.01 8.83
CA ALA A 144 -0.04 26.20 8.48
C ALA A 144 -0.78 27.24 9.35
N PRO A 145 -0.55 27.35 10.68
CA PRO A 145 -1.21 28.35 11.53
C PRO A 145 -0.93 29.80 11.15
N GLU A 146 0.16 30.09 10.44
CA GLU A 146 0.50 31.46 10.00
C GLU A 146 -0.28 31.89 8.75
N LEU A 147 -0.77 30.94 7.96
CA LEU A 147 -1.40 31.21 6.67
C LEU A 147 -2.66 32.07 6.74
N PRO A 148 -3.56 31.93 7.74
CA PRO A 148 -4.69 32.84 7.88
C PRO A 148 -4.28 34.30 8.08
N GLY A 149 -3.14 34.56 8.76
CA GLY A 149 -2.58 35.90 8.92
C GLY A 149 -2.06 36.44 7.58
N LYS A 150 -1.22 35.66 6.90
CA LYS A 150 -0.68 36.00 5.58
C LYS A 150 -1.79 36.27 4.55
N ALA A 151 -2.84 35.43 4.54
CA ALA A 151 -3.99 35.63 3.67
C ALA A 151 -4.74 36.94 3.95
N LYS A 152 -4.92 37.32 5.23
CA LYS A 152 -5.53 38.62 5.58
C LYS A 152 -4.69 39.79 5.08
N ASP A 153 -3.38 39.72 5.24
CA ASP A 153 -2.46 40.77 4.79
C ASP A 153 -2.46 40.91 3.26
N GLU A 154 -2.48 39.79 2.52
CA GLU A 154 -2.59 39.79 1.05
C GLU A 154 -3.94 40.34 0.58
N LEU A 155 -5.04 40.00 1.26
CA LEU A 155 -6.38 40.50 0.94
C LEU A 155 -6.50 42.02 1.10
N GLY A 156 -5.76 42.61 2.05
CA GLY A 156 -5.66 44.06 2.22
C GLY A 156 -4.95 44.75 1.06
N LYS A 157 -4.02 44.06 0.39
CA LYS A 157 -3.26 44.56 -0.76
C LYS A 157 -3.96 44.29 -2.09
N ALA A 158 -4.83 43.29 -2.12
CA ALA A 158 -5.60 42.89 -3.30
C ALA A 158 -6.82 43.79 -3.55
N ALA A 159 -6.58 45.03 -3.99
CA ALA A 159 -7.63 46.00 -4.33
C ALA A 159 -8.52 45.54 -5.51
N GLY A 160 -7.98 44.72 -6.43
CA GLY A 160 -8.69 44.22 -7.61
C GLY A 160 -9.54 42.96 -7.40
N LEU A 161 -9.50 42.34 -6.21
CA LEU A 161 -10.27 41.13 -5.92
C LEU A 161 -11.69 41.50 -5.44
N GLY A 162 -12.71 40.96 -6.11
CA GLY A 162 -14.11 41.18 -5.72
C GLY A 162 -14.45 40.56 -4.36
N THR A 163 -15.47 41.08 -3.66
CA THR A 163 -15.87 40.64 -2.31
C THR A 163 -16.09 39.13 -2.22
N MET A 164 -16.70 38.51 -3.24
CA MET A 164 -16.92 37.06 -3.27
C MET A 164 -15.63 36.26 -3.38
N ASP A 165 -14.65 36.74 -4.13
CA ASP A 165 -13.35 36.08 -4.23
C ASP A 165 -12.56 36.23 -2.93
N LYS A 166 -12.65 37.38 -2.24
CA LYS A 166 -12.05 37.59 -0.92
C LYS A 166 -12.60 36.59 0.12
N ILE A 167 -13.93 36.41 0.14
CA ILE A 167 -14.58 35.41 1.02
C ILE A 167 -14.10 33.98 0.66
N ARG A 168 -14.02 33.67 -0.64
CA ARG A 168 -13.54 32.36 -1.12
C ARG A 168 -12.08 32.11 -0.72
N ALA A 169 -11.22 33.12 -0.81
CA ALA A 169 -9.81 33.02 -0.42
C ALA A 169 -9.67 32.67 1.06
N VAL A 170 -10.39 33.36 1.96
CA VAL A 170 -10.39 33.05 3.41
C VAL A 170 -10.91 31.63 3.68
N ARG A 171 -12.01 31.24 3.04
CA ARG A 171 -12.60 29.91 3.19
C ARG A 171 -11.65 28.81 2.73
N ASN A 172 -11.03 28.98 1.55
CA ASN A 172 -10.08 28.03 0.99
C ASN A 172 -8.82 27.95 1.83
N THR A 173 -8.29 29.08 2.30
CA THR A 173 -7.14 29.12 3.23
C THR A 173 -7.46 28.32 4.49
N THR A 174 -8.60 28.59 5.13
CA THR A 174 -9.01 27.89 6.35
C THR A 174 -9.19 26.38 6.11
N GLY A 175 -9.78 26.01 4.97
CA GLY A 175 -9.95 24.61 4.57
C GLY A 175 -8.61 23.89 4.37
N ASN A 176 -7.69 24.51 3.64
CA ASN A 176 -6.36 23.96 3.37
C ASN A 176 -5.54 23.85 4.66
N VAL A 177 -5.56 24.87 5.54
CA VAL A 177 -4.88 24.81 6.84
C VAL A 177 -5.32 23.61 7.67
N ARG A 178 -6.63 23.31 7.70
CA ARG A 178 -7.14 22.11 8.37
C ARG A 178 -6.69 20.81 7.70
N ALA A 179 -6.54 20.79 6.38
CA ALA A 179 -6.03 19.63 5.66
C ALA A 179 -4.53 19.43 5.92
N ILE A 180 -3.74 20.51 5.89
CA ILE A 180 -2.31 20.51 6.19
C ILE A 180 -2.04 20.01 7.62
N ALA A 181 -2.85 20.45 8.59
CA ALA A 181 -2.74 19.99 9.97
C ALA A 181 -2.95 18.47 10.14
N LYS A 182 -3.56 17.79 9.16
CA LYS A 182 -3.74 16.33 9.18
C LYS A 182 -2.59 15.57 8.51
N LEU A 183 -1.68 16.23 7.79
CA LEU A 183 -0.61 15.55 7.07
C LEU A 183 0.27 14.67 7.98
N PRO A 184 0.66 15.08 9.21
CA PRO A 184 1.43 14.22 10.09
C PRO A 184 0.72 12.90 10.41
N THR A 185 -0.60 12.94 10.63
CA THR A 185 -1.42 11.75 10.84
C THR A 185 -1.45 10.87 9.59
N VAL A 186 -1.66 11.44 8.41
CA VAL A 186 -1.66 10.68 7.14
C VAL A 186 -0.34 9.96 6.91
N ILE A 187 0.79 10.62 7.18
CA ILE A 187 2.10 9.97 7.05
C ILE A 187 2.33 8.91 8.13
N THR A 188 1.83 9.12 9.34
CA THR A 188 1.89 8.10 10.40
C THR A 188 1.10 6.86 10.00
N ASP A 189 -0.13 7.04 9.52
CA ASP A 189 -0.96 5.95 9.01
C ASP A 189 -0.22 5.22 7.87
N PHE A 190 0.35 5.96 6.92
CA PHE A 190 1.11 5.36 5.80
C PHE A 190 2.35 4.59 6.29
N LYS A 191 3.08 5.12 7.28
CA LYS A 191 4.21 4.44 7.92
C LYS A 191 3.77 3.12 8.54
N ASP A 192 2.67 3.13 9.29
CA ASP A 192 2.14 1.93 9.92
C ASP A 192 1.72 0.89 8.87
N CYS A 193 1.11 1.30 7.76
CA CYS A 193 0.76 0.41 6.65
C CYS A 193 2.00 -0.25 6.03
N VAL A 194 3.08 0.50 5.78
CA VAL A 194 4.33 -0.06 5.23
C VAL A 194 5.02 -0.99 6.24
N MET A 195 4.98 -0.66 7.53
CA MET A 195 5.53 -1.54 8.58
C MET A 195 4.72 -2.83 8.75
N GLU A 196 3.39 -2.76 8.64
CA GLU A 196 2.51 -3.94 8.60
C GLU A 196 2.82 -4.80 7.36
N ALA A 197 3.00 -4.19 6.19
CA ALA A 197 3.39 -4.87 4.96
C ALA A 197 4.72 -5.63 5.11
N ILE A 198 5.76 -4.97 5.66
CA ILE A 198 7.05 -5.59 5.96
C ILE A 198 6.86 -6.76 6.95
N THR A 199 6.05 -6.58 7.98
CA THR A 199 5.76 -7.62 8.97
C THR A 199 5.10 -8.84 8.34
N ASN A 200 4.19 -8.63 7.38
CA ASN A 200 3.53 -9.70 6.63
C ASN A 200 4.54 -10.46 5.74
N ILE A 201 5.44 -9.76 5.04
CA ILE A 201 6.51 -10.35 4.23
C ILE A 201 7.45 -11.19 5.11
N GLN A 202 7.91 -10.64 6.23
CA GLN A 202 8.78 -11.35 7.17
C GLN A 202 8.09 -12.56 7.81
N SER A 203 6.79 -12.46 8.08
CA SER A 203 6.00 -13.58 8.58
C SER A 203 5.86 -14.70 7.54
N ALA A 204 5.75 -14.36 6.26
CA ALA A 204 5.75 -15.34 5.18
C ALA A 204 7.11 -16.04 5.10
N VAL A 205 8.20 -15.28 5.15
CA VAL A 205 9.57 -15.80 5.18
C VAL A 205 9.80 -16.75 6.35
N LYS A 206 9.34 -16.40 7.56
CA LYS A 206 9.42 -17.28 8.74
C LYS A 206 8.67 -18.60 8.53
N GLU A 207 7.44 -18.54 8.02
CA GLU A 207 6.64 -19.73 7.74
C GLU A 207 7.34 -20.62 6.70
N LEU A 208 7.80 -20.04 5.60
CA LEU A 208 8.51 -20.75 4.53
C LEU A 208 9.81 -21.39 5.02
N ASN A 209 10.61 -20.69 5.82
CA ASN A 209 11.82 -21.24 6.42
C ASN A 209 11.52 -22.41 7.36
N SER A 210 10.47 -22.29 8.19
CA SER A 210 10.05 -23.38 9.09
C SER A 210 9.55 -24.63 8.36
N LYS A 211 9.03 -24.45 7.14
CA LYS A 211 8.51 -25.53 6.28
C LYS A 211 9.48 -25.92 5.16
N LYS A 212 10.69 -25.34 5.06
CA LYS A 212 11.62 -25.52 3.92
C LYS A 212 11.88 -27.00 3.61
N ALA A 213 12.16 -27.80 4.64
CA ALA A 213 12.41 -29.24 4.50
C ALA A 213 11.18 -30.05 4.04
N LYS A 214 9.97 -29.49 4.19
CA LYS A 214 8.69 -30.14 3.87
C LYS A 214 8.06 -29.61 2.57
N LEU A 215 8.70 -28.65 1.89
CA LEU A 215 8.12 -28.04 0.68
C LEU A 215 7.87 -29.07 -0.43
N ASN A 216 8.70 -30.11 -0.53
CA ASN A 216 8.49 -31.21 -1.47
C ASN A 216 7.20 -31.98 -1.16
N ASP A 217 7.01 -32.36 0.11
CA ASP A 217 5.81 -33.07 0.55
C ASP A 217 4.55 -32.22 0.40
N ILE A 218 4.65 -30.92 0.69
CA ILE A 218 3.58 -29.94 0.46
C ILE A 218 3.21 -29.89 -1.02
N GLY A 219 4.20 -29.74 -1.91
CA GLY A 219 3.99 -29.71 -3.35
C GLY A 219 3.30 -30.98 -3.87
N LYS A 220 3.80 -32.16 -3.47
CA LYS A 220 3.20 -33.46 -3.81
C LYS A 220 1.76 -33.57 -3.29
N LYS A 221 1.52 -33.14 -2.05
CA LYS A 221 0.19 -33.16 -1.43
C LYS A 221 -0.80 -32.29 -2.22
N CYS A 222 -0.41 -31.06 -2.55
CA CYS A 222 -1.22 -30.16 -3.38
C CYS A 222 -1.49 -30.74 -4.78
N SER A 223 -0.46 -31.29 -5.42
CA SER A 223 -0.56 -31.91 -6.75
C SER A 223 -1.49 -33.13 -6.74
N SER A 224 -1.32 -34.05 -5.78
CA SER A 224 -2.14 -35.26 -5.64
C SER A 224 -3.61 -34.97 -5.37
N LYS A 225 -3.92 -33.83 -4.73
CA LYS A 225 -5.28 -33.36 -4.48
C LYS A 225 -5.84 -32.49 -5.61
N GLY A 226 -5.08 -32.27 -6.68
CA GLY A 226 -5.50 -31.43 -7.80
C GLY A 226 -5.70 -29.95 -7.42
N LEU A 227 -4.99 -29.46 -6.40
CA LEU A 227 -5.11 -28.07 -5.95
C LEU A 227 -4.37 -27.15 -6.92
N THR A 228 -5.12 -26.37 -7.70
CA THR A 228 -4.57 -25.55 -8.78
C THR A 228 -4.31 -24.09 -8.40
N THR A 229 -4.78 -23.62 -7.25
CA THR A 229 -4.65 -22.23 -6.83
C THR A 229 -3.73 -22.08 -5.61
N ALA A 230 -3.13 -20.89 -5.45
CA ALA A 230 -2.30 -20.55 -4.29
C ALA A 230 -3.11 -20.65 -2.99
N MET A 231 -4.34 -20.12 -2.96
CA MET A 231 -5.24 -20.24 -1.81
C MET A 231 -5.51 -21.70 -1.44
N ALA A 232 -5.87 -22.55 -2.41
CA ALA A 232 -6.17 -23.95 -2.12
C ALA A 232 -4.96 -24.69 -1.54
N CYS A 233 -3.76 -24.46 -2.11
CA CYS A 233 -2.51 -25.02 -1.60
C CYS A 233 -2.22 -24.56 -0.17
N TYR A 234 -2.46 -23.28 0.13
CA TYR A 234 -2.27 -22.73 1.48
C TYR A 234 -3.28 -23.29 2.48
N GLN A 235 -4.58 -23.33 2.15
CA GLN A 235 -5.60 -23.84 3.08
C GLN A 235 -5.34 -25.30 3.48
N GLU A 236 -4.68 -26.08 2.62
CA GLU A 236 -4.36 -27.49 2.86
C GLU A 236 -3.07 -27.70 3.68
N CYS A 237 -2.10 -26.79 3.60
CA CYS A 237 -0.72 -27.01 4.09
C CYS A 237 -0.15 -25.88 4.96
N GLY A 238 -0.74 -24.70 4.86
CA GLY A 238 -0.34 -23.48 5.55
C GLY A 238 -0.82 -23.46 6.99
N ASP A 239 -0.38 -22.43 7.70
CA ASP A 239 -0.88 -22.18 9.04
C ASP A 239 -2.34 -21.70 9.01
N PRO A 240 -3.12 -21.92 10.08
CA PRO A 240 -4.52 -21.48 10.12
C PRO A 240 -4.67 -19.98 9.90
N ILE A 241 -5.56 -19.59 8.99
CA ILE A 241 -5.94 -18.19 8.79
C ILE A 241 -6.79 -17.74 9.99
N PRO A 242 -6.38 -16.69 10.73
CA PRO A 242 -7.15 -16.20 11.87
C PRO A 242 -8.54 -15.76 11.42
N LYS A 243 -9.60 -16.28 12.03
CA LYS A 243 -10.96 -15.78 11.78
C LYS A 243 -11.07 -14.38 12.38
N THR A 244 -11.08 -13.34 11.56
CA THR A 244 -11.43 -12.01 12.03
C THR A 244 -12.90 -12.01 12.43
N GLY A 245 -13.22 -11.73 13.69
CA GLY A 245 -14.62 -11.56 14.09
C GLY A 245 -15.23 -10.41 13.28
N LYS A 246 -16.21 -10.71 12.41
CA LYS A 246 -17.07 -9.78 11.64
C LYS A 246 -16.41 -8.42 11.31
N LYS A 247 -15.83 -8.27 10.12
CA LYS A 247 -15.39 -6.96 9.62
C LYS A 247 -16.57 -5.96 9.54
N PRO A 248 -16.47 -4.77 10.15
CA PRO A 248 -17.31 -3.64 9.79
C PRO A 248 -16.84 -3.12 8.41
N GLY A 249 -17.66 -3.30 7.37
CA GLY A 249 -17.53 -2.59 6.10
C GLY A 249 -16.30 -2.94 5.25
N ALA A 250 -16.31 -4.12 4.61
CA ALA A 250 -15.53 -4.29 3.40
C ALA A 250 -16.01 -3.26 2.37
N LYS A 251 -15.18 -2.27 2.02
CA LYS A 251 -15.43 -1.42 0.86
C LYS A 251 -15.53 -2.35 -0.35
N ALA A 252 -16.65 -2.30 -1.07
CA ALA A 252 -16.85 -3.06 -2.29
C ALA A 252 -15.67 -2.79 -3.22
N GLY A 253 -14.82 -3.80 -3.43
CA GLY A 253 -13.64 -3.68 -4.28
C GLY A 253 -14.06 -3.14 -5.64
N LYS A 254 -13.48 -2.00 -6.04
CA LYS A 254 -13.57 -1.57 -7.43
C LYS A 254 -12.85 -2.65 -8.24
N LYS A 255 -13.57 -3.39 -9.09
CA LYS A 255 -12.93 -4.28 -10.05
C LYS A 255 -11.82 -3.51 -10.78
N PRO A 256 -10.60 -4.06 -10.90
CA PRO A 256 -9.55 -3.43 -11.69
C PRO A 256 -10.08 -3.18 -13.10
N LYS A 257 -9.97 -1.94 -13.57
CA LYS A 257 -10.32 -1.59 -14.95
C LYS A 257 -9.26 -2.24 -15.85
N LYS A 258 -9.71 -3.15 -16.73
CA LYS A 258 -8.90 -3.71 -17.83
C LYS A 258 -8.50 -2.61 -18.81
#